data_AF-A0A235BWR7-F1
#
_entry.id   AF-A0A235BWR7-F1
#
_cell.length_a   1.000
_cell.length_b   1.000
_cell.length_c   1.000
_cell.angle_alpha   90.00
_cell.angle_beta   90.00
_cell.angle_gamma   90.00
#
_symmetry.space_group_name_H-M   'P 1'
#
loop_
_entity.id
_entity.type
_entity.pdbx_description
1 polymer ?
#
loop_
_entity_poly.entity_id
_entity_poly.type
_entity_poly.pdbx_seq_one_letter_code
_entity_poly.pdbx_strand_id
1 'polypeptide(L)'
;MNSMRFVAVVLFVPVLGLGLEQSFSDTVFPPLGWTTVNADSGIREWQRLNIGYRTEPGCAYCGWENAFLRNFDWLVTPQCSVITGDSFS
;
A
#
# COMPACT_ATOMS: atom_id res chain seq x y z
N MET A 1 -27.35 17.76 -26.52
CA MET A 1 -26.56 16.79 -25.72
C MET A 1 -25.40 17.55 -25.13
N ASN A 2 -25.41 17.79 -23.81
CA ASN A 2 -24.36 18.57 -23.15
C ASN A 2 -23.07 17.73 -23.09
N SER A 3 -22.01 18.23 -23.72
CA SER A 3 -20.69 17.62 -23.67
C SER A 3 -20.11 17.81 -22.27
N MET A 4 -20.11 16.74 -21.48
CA MET A 4 -19.48 16.70 -20.17
C MET A 4 -17.97 16.56 -20.40
N ARG A 5 -17.23 17.65 -20.16
CA ARG A 5 -15.76 17.63 -20.24
C ARG A 5 -15.20 17.15 -18.92
N PHE A 6 -14.60 15.97 -18.91
CA PHE A 6 -13.81 15.50 -17.78
C PHE A 6 -12.51 16.31 -17.74
N VAL A 7 -12.36 17.15 -16.71
CA VAL A 7 -11.09 17.79 -16.41
C VAL A 7 -10.36 16.85 -15.44
N ALA A 8 -9.37 16.13 -15.94
CA ALA A 8 -8.44 15.39 -15.08
C ALA A 8 -7.55 16.43 -14.39
N VAL A 9 -7.81 16.68 -13.11
CA VAL A 9 -6.88 17.44 -12.27
C VAL A 9 -5.71 16.52 -11.94
N VAL A 10 -4.67 16.55 -12.77
CA VAL A 10 -3.40 15.89 -12.46
C VAL A 10 -2.65 16.79 -11.49
N LEU A 11 -2.79 16.52 -10.19
CA LEU A 11 -1.98 17.14 -9.16
C LEU A 11 -0.54 16.63 -9.30
N PHE A 12 0.33 17.42 -9.92
CA PHE A 12 1.78 17.27 -9.75
C PHE A 12 2.14 17.81 -8.37
N VAL A 13 2.10 16.95 -7.35
CA VAL A 13 2.73 17.27 -6.07
C VAL A 13 4.25 17.17 -6.30
N PRO A 14 5.02 18.27 -6.16
CA PRO A 14 6.46 18.17 -6.25
C PRO A 14 6.94 17.29 -5.11
N VAL A 15 7.55 16.15 -5.44
CA VAL A 15 8.28 15.32 -4.47
C VAL A 15 9.52 16.09 -4.05
N LEU A 16 9.33 17.07 -3.18
CA LEU A 16 10.34 17.38 -2.18
C LEU A 16 10.49 16.10 -1.36
N GLY A 17 11.73 15.68 -1.05
CA GLY A 17 12.05 14.44 -0.35
C GLY A 17 11.35 14.31 1.01
N LEU A 18 10.07 14.01 0.97
CA LEU A 18 9.22 13.60 2.06
C LEU A 18 9.29 12.08 2.02
N GLY A 19 9.70 11.48 3.12
CA GLY A 19 9.83 10.03 3.23
C GLY A 19 8.55 9.31 2.80
N LEU A 20 8.66 8.01 2.55
CA LEU A 20 7.49 7.19 2.24
C LEU A 20 6.57 7.12 3.47
N GLU A 21 5.47 7.85 3.42
CA GLU A 21 4.41 7.79 4.43
C GLU A 21 3.20 7.05 3.85
N GLN A 22 2.76 5.99 4.53
CA GLN A 22 1.61 5.19 4.10
C GLN A 22 0.72 4.86 5.31
N SER A 23 -0.41 5.56 5.41
CA SER A 23 -1.38 5.40 6.50
C SER A 23 -2.39 4.26 6.28
N PHE A 24 -2.55 3.80 5.03
CA PHE A 24 -3.59 2.86 4.59
C PHE A 24 -5.03 3.36 4.83
N SER A 25 -5.23 4.69 4.82
CA SER A 25 -6.55 5.29 5.01
C SER A 25 -7.48 5.09 3.81
N ASP A 26 -6.97 5.12 2.58
CA ASP A 26 -7.74 4.86 1.34
C ASP A 26 -8.21 3.40 1.28
N THR A 27 -9.39 3.14 0.72
CA THR A 27 -9.95 1.80 0.53
C THR A 27 -9.29 1.01 -0.59
N VAL A 28 -8.58 1.66 -1.52
CA VAL A 28 -7.82 0.98 -2.59
C VAL A 28 -6.59 0.28 -2.00
N PHE A 29 -6.40 -1.00 -2.33
CA PHE A 29 -5.26 -1.80 -1.89
C PHE A 29 -4.78 -2.74 -3.02
N PRO A 30 -3.46 -2.86 -3.24
CA PRO A 30 -2.40 -2.10 -2.58
C PRO A 30 -2.45 -0.61 -2.97
N PRO A 31 -1.82 0.29 -2.20
CA PRO A 31 -1.77 1.69 -2.57
C PRO A 31 -1.12 1.88 -3.96
N LEU A 32 -1.45 2.95 -4.66
CA LEU A 32 -0.97 3.17 -6.02
C LEU A 32 0.57 3.08 -6.09
N GLY A 33 1.08 2.26 -7.01
CA GLY A 33 2.52 2.04 -7.22
C GLY A 33 3.15 0.97 -6.32
N TRP A 34 2.42 0.46 -5.31
CA TRP A 34 2.84 -0.68 -4.51
C TRP A 34 2.51 -1.99 -5.23
N THR A 35 3.23 -3.06 -4.88
CA THR A 35 3.03 -4.40 -5.45
C THR A 35 2.80 -5.42 -4.34
N THR A 36 1.81 -6.30 -4.52
CA THR A 36 1.64 -7.49 -3.69
C THR A 36 2.15 -8.72 -4.42
N VAL A 37 2.78 -9.65 -3.69
CA VAL A 37 3.21 -10.94 -4.21
C VAL A 37 2.75 -12.03 -3.26
N ASN A 38 1.93 -12.94 -3.76
CA ASN A 38 1.55 -14.19 -3.08
C ASN A 38 2.47 -15.29 -3.61
N ALA A 39 3.59 -15.54 -2.93
CA ALA A 39 4.66 -16.38 -3.46
C ALA A 39 4.51 -17.87 -3.12
N ASP A 40 3.60 -18.22 -2.21
CA ASP A 40 3.28 -19.62 -1.86
C ASP A 40 1.94 -20.09 -2.43
N SER A 41 1.22 -19.23 -3.15
CA SER A 41 -0.11 -19.50 -3.70
C SER A 41 -1.17 -19.84 -2.64
N GLY A 42 -0.99 -19.33 -1.42
CA GLY A 42 -1.97 -19.40 -0.34
C GLY A 42 -3.18 -18.49 -0.56
N ILE A 43 -4.08 -18.42 0.43
CA ILE A 43 -5.31 -17.59 0.39
C ILE A 43 -5.23 -16.35 1.30
N ARG A 44 -4.20 -16.25 2.12
CA ARG A 44 -3.91 -15.16 3.05
C ARG A 44 -2.77 -14.32 2.50
N GLU A 45 -3.13 -13.44 1.60
CA GLU A 45 -2.22 -12.43 1.09
C GLU A 45 -2.39 -11.09 1.83
N TRP A 46 -1.46 -10.16 1.56
CA TRP A 46 -1.55 -8.80 2.06
C TRP A 46 -2.84 -8.13 1.59
N GLN A 47 -3.56 -7.54 2.54
CA GLN A 47 -4.82 -6.85 2.31
C GLN A 47 -4.93 -5.63 3.22
N ARG A 48 -5.91 -4.77 2.91
CA ARG A 48 -6.34 -3.70 3.82
C ARG A 48 -7.40 -4.20 4.78
N LEU A 49 -7.23 -3.93 6.07
CA LEU A 49 -8.30 -4.05 7.06
C LEU A 49 -8.75 -2.67 7.56
N ASN A 50 -9.99 -2.60 8.04
CA ASN A 50 -10.59 -1.46 8.75
C ASN A 50 -10.82 -1.77 10.23
N ILE A 51 -10.14 -2.79 10.76
CA ILE A 51 -10.18 -3.23 12.16
C ILE A 51 -8.76 -3.56 12.61
N GLY A 52 -8.47 -3.41 13.91
CA GLY A 52 -7.15 -3.72 14.47
C GLY A 52 -6.02 -2.79 13.98
N TYR A 53 -6.36 -1.64 13.42
CA TYR A 53 -5.40 -0.62 13.02
C TYR A 53 -4.77 0.07 14.24
N ARG A 54 -3.55 0.60 14.07
CA ARG A 54 -2.92 1.48 15.08
C ARG A 54 -3.53 2.88 15.07
N THR A 55 -3.90 3.38 13.89
CA THR A 55 -4.51 4.68 13.68
C THR A 55 -5.64 4.51 12.68
N GLU A 56 -6.79 5.14 12.95
CA GLU A 56 -7.95 5.07 12.05
C GLU A 56 -7.58 5.58 10.64
N PRO A 57 -8.24 5.10 9.56
CA PRO A 57 -9.32 4.13 9.51
C PRO A 57 -8.91 2.74 9.00
N GLY A 58 -7.61 2.44 8.85
CA GLY A 58 -7.17 1.18 8.25
C GLY A 58 -5.70 0.84 8.46
N CYS A 59 -5.35 -0.39 8.10
CA CYS A 59 -3.98 -0.91 8.14
C CYS A 59 -3.74 -1.95 7.04
N ALA A 60 -2.48 -2.19 6.72
CA ALA A 60 -2.09 -3.38 5.98
C ALA A 60 -1.98 -4.58 6.93
N TYR A 61 -2.47 -5.73 6.47
CA TYR A 61 -2.50 -6.96 7.25
C TYR A 61 -2.22 -8.16 6.36
N CYS A 62 -1.42 -9.09 6.86
CA CYS A 62 -1.30 -10.43 6.30
C CYS A 62 -1.63 -11.42 7.42
N GLY A 63 -2.66 -12.23 7.19
CA GLY A 63 -3.20 -13.14 8.20
C GLY A 63 -2.50 -14.48 8.19
N TRP A 64 -2.54 -15.17 9.33
CA TRP A 64 -2.02 -16.53 9.40
C TRP A 64 -2.74 -17.45 8.41
N GLU A 65 -1.96 -18.15 7.57
CA GLU A 65 -2.40 -19.17 6.61
C GLU A 65 -3.01 -20.40 7.28
N ASN A 66 -2.17 -21.43 7.46
CA ASN A 66 -2.48 -22.72 8.04
C ASN A 66 -1.16 -23.42 8.45
N ALA A 67 -1.23 -24.65 8.93
CA ALA A 67 -0.05 -25.38 9.42
C ALA A 67 0.93 -25.84 8.32
N PHE A 68 0.53 -25.82 7.05
CA PHE A 68 1.26 -26.39 5.91
C PHE A 68 1.80 -25.32 4.94
N LEU A 69 1.25 -24.12 4.97
CA LEU A 69 1.73 -22.98 4.19
C LEU A 69 2.39 -21.96 5.11
N ARG A 70 3.49 -21.38 4.61
CA ARG A 70 4.07 -20.19 5.24
C ARG A 70 3.20 -19.00 4.85
N ASN A 71 3.39 -17.86 5.49
CA ASN A 71 2.94 -16.57 4.93
C ASN A 71 4.10 -15.99 4.13
N PHE A 72 4.34 -16.54 2.96
CA PHE A 72 5.41 -16.10 2.07
C PHE A 72 4.88 -15.03 1.11
N ASP A 73 4.38 -13.96 1.70
CA ASP A 73 3.69 -12.88 0.99
C ASP A 73 4.41 -11.55 1.18
N TRP A 74 4.50 -10.78 0.10
CA TRP A 74 5.22 -9.51 0.08
C TRP A 74 4.28 -8.36 -0.21
N LEU A 75 4.45 -7.26 0.51
CA LEU A 75 3.91 -5.95 0.19
C LEU A 75 5.10 -5.03 -0.07
N VAL A 76 5.30 -4.67 -1.33
CA VAL A 76 6.48 -3.96 -1.81
C VAL A 76 6.11 -2.53 -2.13
N THR A 77 6.90 -1.59 -1.63
CA THR A 77 6.72 -0.15 -1.85
C THR A 77 6.97 0.21 -3.33
N PRO A 78 6.55 1.39 -3.78
CA PRO A 78 7.09 1.98 -4.99
C PRO A 78 8.60 2.16 -4.83
N GLN A 79 9.31 2.35 -5.95
CA GLN A 79 10.72 2.68 -5.89
C GLN A 79 10.93 4.01 -5.15
N CYS A 80 11.69 3.97 -4.07
CA CYS A 80 12.08 5.15 -3.29
C CYS A 80 13.53 5.52 -3.60
N SER A 81 13.83 6.81 -3.62
CA SER A 81 15.23 7.28 -3.54
C SER A 81 15.65 7.28 -2.08
N VAL A 82 16.74 6.58 -1.78
CA VAL A 82 17.31 6.50 -0.43
C VAL A 82 18.62 7.27 -0.40
N ILE A 83 18.76 8.22 0.52
CA ILE A 83 19.95 9.02 0.74
C ILE A 83 20.56 8.73 2.12
N THR A 84 21.80 9.19 2.33
CA THR A 84 22.46 9.04 3.64
C THR A 84 21.67 9.74 4.73
N GLY A 85 21.31 8.99 5.77
CA GLY A 85 20.52 9.48 6.91
C GLY A 85 19.07 9.02 6.91
N ASP A 86 18.58 8.39 5.83
CA ASP A 86 17.22 7.84 5.79
C ASP A 86 17.06 6.64 6.74
N SER A 87 15.90 6.55 7.36
CA SER A 87 15.53 5.47 8.29
C SER A 87 14.04 5.13 8.18
N PHE A 88 13.70 3.89 8.51
CA PHE A 88 12.34 3.54 8.90
C PHE A 88 12.18 3.78 10.41
N SER A 89 11.07 4.40 10.82
CA SER A 89 10.75 4.72 12.22
C SER A 89 9.53 3.96 12.71
#